data_AF-A0A9E5NHT8-F1
#
_entry.id   AF-A0A9E5NHT8-F1
#
_cell.length_a   1.000
_cell.length_b   1.000
_cell.length_c   1.000
_cell.angle_alpha   90.00
_cell.angle_beta   90.00
_cell.angle_gamma   90.00
#
_symmetry.space_group_name_H-M   'P 1'
#
loop_
_entity.id
_entity.type
_entity.pdbx_description
1 polymer ?
#
loop_
_entity_poly.entity_id
_entity_poly.type
_entity_poly.pdbx_seq_one_letter_code
_entity_poly.pdbx_strand_id
1 'polypeptide(L)'
;FHHYKTDEKGIVQKVNLIVATGNNHAAICMSIKSAAQGVIKAGQKVTEGLLNMVEMAFRAYDPCFGCATHTLPGQMPLEVIIRDCENNEIERLSRNM
;
A
#
# COMPACT_ATOMS: atom_id res chain seq x y z
N PHE A 1 0.19 6.12 17.95
CA PHE A 1 -0.59 7.05 18.79
C PHE A 1 -1.94 6.42 19.09
N HIS A 2 -2.32 6.33 20.36
CA HIS A 2 -3.59 5.76 20.79
C HIS A 2 -4.31 6.77 21.69
N HIS A 3 -5.56 7.09 21.39
CA HIS A 3 -6.39 8.01 22.16
C HIS A 3 -7.70 7.33 22.54
N TYR A 4 -7.93 7.23 23.85
CA TYR A 4 -9.12 6.65 24.44
C TYR A 4 -9.88 7.71 25.23
N LYS A 5 -11.21 7.67 25.19
CA LYS A 5 -12.07 8.43 26.10
C LYS A 5 -12.94 7.45 26.87
N THR A 6 -12.98 7.59 28.19
CA THR A 6 -13.74 6.72 29.09
C THR A 6 -14.82 7.50 29.84
N ASP A 7 -15.78 6.77 30.41
CA ASP A 7 -16.69 7.30 31.43
C ASP A 7 -16.07 7.24 32.84
N GLU A 8 -16.85 7.63 33.87
CA GLU A 8 -16.45 7.64 35.28
C GLU A 8 -16.10 6.25 35.84
N LYS A 9 -16.56 5.17 35.18
CA LYS A 9 -16.26 3.79 35.55
C LYS A 9 -15.08 3.21 34.78
N GLY A 10 -14.44 4.01 33.91
CA GLY A 10 -13.32 3.59 33.08
C GLY A 10 -13.72 2.78 31.84
N ILE A 11 -15.01 2.75 31.47
CA ILE A 11 -15.46 2.05 30.26
C ILE A 11 -15.19 2.93 29.03
N VAL A 12 -14.56 2.35 28.01
CA VAL A 12 -14.19 3.07 26.78
C VAL A 12 -15.43 3.45 25.98
N GLN A 13 -15.59 4.75 25.74
CA GLN A 13 -16.69 5.35 24.97
C GLN A 13 -16.25 5.76 23.55
N LYS A 14 -14.97 6.13 23.36
CA LYS A 14 -14.38 6.45 22.04
C LYS A 14 -12.93 6.03 21.95
N VAL A 15 -12.50 5.65 20.74
CA VAL A 15 -11.12 5.31 20.42
C VAL A 15 -10.71 5.98 19.10
N ASN A 16 -9.49 6.52 19.07
CA ASN A 16 -8.80 6.94 17.85
C ASN A 16 -7.38 6.37 17.84
N LEU A 17 -7.03 5.63 16.79
CA LEU A 17 -5.74 4.97 16.64
C LEU A 17 -5.04 5.43 15.36
N ILE A 18 -3.92 6.14 15.52
CA ILE A 18 -3.05 6.54 14.41
C ILE A 18 -1.78 5.70 14.51
N VAL A 19 -1.68 4.69 13.65
CA VAL A 19 -0.64 3.64 13.71
C VAL A 19 0.47 3.94 12.70
N ALA A 20 1.68 3.46 13.01
CA ALA A 20 2.92 3.81 12.33
C ALA A 20 2.82 3.77 10.79
N THR A 21 2.41 2.64 10.21
CA THR A 21 2.32 2.48 8.75
C THR A 21 1.30 3.43 8.11
N GLY A 22 0.27 3.89 8.83
CA GLY A 22 -0.66 4.91 8.35
C GLY A 22 0.04 6.25 8.08
N ASN A 23 1.02 6.64 8.90
CA ASN A 23 1.80 7.87 8.69
C ASN A 23 2.70 7.77 7.45
N ASN A 24 3.16 6.56 7.11
CA ASN A 24 4.07 6.33 6.00
C ASN A 24 3.36 6.12 4.65
N HIS A 25 2.03 6.09 4.63
CA HIS A 25 1.26 5.74 3.43
C HIS A 25 1.67 6.56 2.19
N ALA A 26 1.74 7.88 2.33
CA ALA A 26 2.14 8.75 1.22
C ALA A 26 3.58 8.50 0.74
N ALA A 27 4.53 8.32 1.66
CA ALA A 27 5.92 8.03 1.33
C ALA A 27 6.07 6.70 0.59
N ILE A 28 5.36 5.66 1.05
CA ILE A 28 5.30 4.34 0.41
C ILE A 28 4.81 4.48 -1.04
N CYS A 29 3.68 5.16 -1.27
CA CYS A 29 3.14 5.36 -2.62
C CYS A 29 4.11 6.11 -3.54
N MET A 30 4.76 7.16 -3.04
CA MET A 30 5.77 7.91 -3.80
C MET A 30 7.00 7.06 -4.14
N SER A 31 7.48 6.24 -3.20
CA SER A 31 8.60 5.33 -3.43
C SER A 31 8.27 4.24 -4.44
N ILE A 32 7.07 3.64 -4.37
CA ILE A 32 6.61 2.64 -5.35
C ILE A 32 6.56 3.25 -6.76
N LYS A 33 5.96 4.45 -6.90
CA LYS A 33 5.91 5.17 -8.18
C LYS A 33 7.32 5.42 -8.72
N SER A 34 8.22 5.92 -7.87
CA SER A 34 9.60 6.23 -8.26
C SER A 34 10.37 4.97 -8.69
N ALA A 35 10.20 3.86 -7.96
CA ALA A 35 10.81 2.59 -8.29
C ALA A 35 10.30 2.05 -9.64
N ALA A 36 8.99 2.08 -9.86
CA ALA A 36 8.37 1.67 -11.12
C ALA A 36 8.88 2.49 -12.30
N GLN A 37 8.93 3.82 -12.18
CA GLN A 37 9.49 4.71 -13.22
C GLN A 37 10.99 4.48 -13.45
N GLY A 38 11.72 4.05 -12.42
CA GLY A 38 13.13 3.69 -12.50
C GLY A 38 13.38 2.43 -13.35
N VAL A 39 12.59 1.38 -13.16
CA VAL A 39 12.87 0.03 -13.70
C VAL A 39 11.99 -0.40 -14.88
N ILE A 40 10.81 0.22 -15.08
CA ILE A 40 9.89 -0.08 -16.19
C ILE A 40 10.05 1.00 -17.27
N LYS A 41 10.40 0.59 -18.49
CA LYS A 41 10.60 1.49 -19.65
C LYS A 41 9.63 1.18 -20.79
N ALA A 42 9.35 2.18 -21.63
CA ALA A 42 8.48 2.02 -22.79
C ALA A 42 9.03 0.95 -23.76
N GLY A 43 8.14 0.09 -24.25
CA GLY A 43 8.50 -1.02 -25.15
C GLY A 43 9.16 -2.22 -24.47
N GLN A 44 9.42 -2.16 -23.15
CA GLN A 44 9.94 -3.27 -22.38
C GLN A 44 8.79 -4.16 -21.89
N LYS A 45 8.92 -5.48 -22.05
CA LYS A 45 8.00 -6.44 -21.44
C LYS A 45 8.13 -6.37 -19.91
N VAL A 46 7.03 -6.14 -19.21
CA VAL A 46 6.99 -6.21 -17.75
C VAL A 46 7.11 -7.68 -17.32
N THR A 47 8.03 -7.96 -16.41
CA THR A 47 8.30 -9.32 -15.91
C THR A 47 8.16 -9.37 -14.39
N GLU A 48 7.94 -10.56 -13.85
CA GLU A 48 7.91 -10.80 -12.40
C GLU A 48 9.16 -10.28 -11.68
N GLY A 49 10.33 -10.35 -12.31
CA GLY A 49 11.56 -9.80 -11.75
C GLY A 49 11.51 -8.28 -11.57
N LEU A 50 10.94 -7.56 -12.54
CA LEU A 50 10.74 -6.10 -12.44
C LEU A 50 9.71 -5.75 -11.38
N LEU A 51 8.58 -6.48 -11.34
CA LEU A 51 7.54 -6.29 -10.32
C LEU A 51 8.10 -6.53 -8.91
N ASN A 52 8.89 -7.59 -8.73
CA ASN A 52 9.56 -7.88 -7.46
C ASN A 52 10.51 -6.76 -7.03
N MET A 53 11.23 -6.11 -7.95
CA MET A 53 12.05 -4.92 -7.64
C MET A 53 11.20 -3.72 -7.21
N VAL A 54 10.03 -3.50 -7.82
CA VAL A 54 9.09 -2.47 -7.38
C VAL A 54 8.55 -2.80 -5.97
N GLU A 55 8.23 -4.07 -5.69
CA GLU A 55 7.81 -4.53 -4.36
C GLU A 55 8.90 -4.39 -3.29
N MET A 56 10.18 -4.33 -3.65
CA MET A 56 11.25 -4.05 -2.68
C MET A 56 11.12 -2.64 -2.09
N ALA A 57 10.68 -1.65 -2.88
CA ALA A 57 10.44 -0.30 -2.39
C ALA A 57 9.30 -0.27 -1.35
N PHE A 58 8.30 -1.14 -1.49
CA PHE A 58 7.26 -1.33 -0.50
C PHE A 58 7.78 -2.02 0.76
N ARG A 59 8.49 -3.15 0.62
CA ARG A 59 9.03 -3.95 1.74
C ARG A 59 10.06 -3.20 2.59
N ALA A 60 10.78 -2.24 2.02
CA ALA A 60 11.75 -1.42 2.75
C ALA A 60 11.15 -0.62 3.91
N TYR A 61 9.83 -0.40 3.92
CA TYR A 61 9.12 0.30 4.99
C TYR A 61 8.60 -0.63 6.11
N ASP A 62 8.81 -1.95 6.00
CA ASP A 62 8.21 -2.97 6.86
C ASP A 62 6.72 -2.69 7.17
N PRO A 63 5.86 -2.54 6.14
CA PRO A 63 4.51 -2.03 6.33
C PRO A 63 3.59 -3.07 6.99
N CYS A 64 3.04 -2.74 8.16
CA CYS A 64 1.95 -3.52 8.76
C CYS A 64 0.59 -2.92 8.36
N PHE A 65 0.00 -3.39 7.26
CA PHE A 65 -1.32 -2.94 6.84
C PHE A 65 -2.46 -3.38 7.77
N GLY A 66 -2.39 -4.59 8.35
CA GLY A 66 -3.39 -4.98 9.35
C GLY A 66 -3.42 -4.06 10.56
N CYS A 67 -2.25 -3.54 10.96
CA CYS A 67 -2.12 -2.55 12.01
C CYS A 67 -2.58 -1.16 11.55
N ALA A 68 -2.29 -0.76 10.31
CA ALA A 68 -2.64 0.57 9.80
C ALA A 68 -4.14 0.74 9.55
N THR A 69 -4.80 -0.29 9.01
CA THR A 69 -6.22 -0.26 8.68
C THR A 69 -7.08 -0.84 9.80
N HIS A 70 -6.46 -1.39 10.84
CA HIS A 70 -7.15 -2.05 11.97
C HIS A 70 -8.05 -3.21 11.51
N THR A 71 -7.61 -3.93 10.47
CA THR A 71 -8.36 -5.03 9.84
C THR A 71 -7.47 -6.26 9.67
N LEU A 72 -7.88 -7.45 10.13
CA LEU A 72 -7.12 -8.72 9.99
C LEU A 72 -8.03 -9.97 9.96
N PRO A 73 -7.79 -10.98 9.09
CA PRO A 73 -7.30 -10.91 7.71
C PRO A 73 -8.28 -11.50 6.68
N GLY A 74 -7.96 -11.25 5.41
CA GLY A 74 -8.14 -12.28 4.41
C GLY A 74 -7.02 -12.18 3.39
N GLN A 75 -7.02 -11.11 2.62
CA GLN A 75 -6.07 -10.90 1.55
C GLN A 75 -5.84 -9.39 1.34
N MET A 76 -4.66 -9.01 0.88
CA MET A 76 -4.39 -7.65 0.40
C MET A 76 -4.73 -7.62 -1.09
N PRO A 77 -5.91 -7.11 -1.50
CA PRO A 77 -6.22 -6.93 -2.90
C PRO A 77 -5.19 -5.97 -3.50
N LEU A 78 -4.45 -6.44 -4.49
CA LEU A 78 -3.51 -5.63 -5.25
C LEU A 78 -4.03 -5.55 -6.68
N GLU A 79 -4.25 -4.35 -7.16
CA GLU A 79 -4.57 -4.08 -8.55
C GLU A 79 -3.46 -3.25 -9.18
N VAL A 80 -2.94 -3.72 -10.31
CA VAL A 80 -1.96 -3.01 -11.13
C VAL A 80 -2.60 -2.73 -12.48
N ILE A 81 -2.78 -1.45 -12.81
CA ILE A 81 -3.29 -1.01 -14.11
C ILE A 81 -2.12 -0.38 -14.87
N ILE A 82 -1.74 -0.98 -16.00
CA ILE A 82 -0.71 -0.49 -16.91
C ILE A 82 -1.40 0.37 -17.97
N ARG A 83 -0.93 1.60 -18.16
CA ARG A 83 -1.48 2.56 -19.13
C ARG A 83 -0.42 3.06 -20.09
N ASP A 84 -0.84 3.40 -21.30
CA ASP A 84 0.01 4.04 -22.32
C ASP A 84 0.19 5.55 -22.05
N CYS A 85 0.93 6.23 -22.94
CA CYS A 85 1.16 7.68 -22.84
C CYS A 85 -0.09 8.53 -23.08
N GLU A 86 -1.14 7.98 -23.69
CA GLU A 86 -2.44 8.61 -23.90
C GLU A 86 -3.43 8.28 -22.77
N ASN A 87 -2.96 7.55 -21.74
CA ASN A 87 -3.71 7.13 -20.56
C ASN A 87 -4.74 6.01 -20.83
N ASN A 88 -4.66 5.36 -22.00
CA ASN A 88 -5.44 4.16 -22.33
C ASN A 88 -4.91 2.97 -21.53
N GLU A 89 -5.80 2.06 -21.13
CA GLU A 89 -5.43 0.85 -20.40
C GLU A 89 -4.83 -0.19 -21.35
N ILE A 90 -3.58 -0.58 -21.10
CA ILE A 90 -2.88 -1.64 -21.84
C ILE A 90 -3.18 -2.99 -21.19
N GLU A 91 -3.08 -3.06 -19.86
CA GLU A 91 -3.17 -4.32 -19.12
C GLU A 91 -3.60 -4.07 -17.67
N ARG A 92 -4.33 -5.04 -17.11
CA ARG A 92 -4.75 -5.04 -15.71
C ARG A 92 -4.39 -6.37 -15.07
N LEU A 93 -3.63 -6.31 -13.99
CA LEU A 93 -3.23 -7.45 -13.19
C LEU A 93 -3.90 -7.31 -11.82
N SER A 94 -4.56 -8.37 -11.35
CA SER A 94 -5.14 -8.42 -10.01
C SER A 94 -4.60 -9.60 -9.22
N ARG A 95 -4.41 -9.38 -7.92
CA ARG A 95 -4.12 -10.43 -6.95
C ARG A 95 -5.12 -10.28 -5.82
N ASN A 96 -5.85 -11.36 -5.53
CA ASN A 96 -6.74 -11.46 -4.37
C ASN A 96 -7.90 -10.44 -4.37
N MET A 97 -8.47 -10.19 -5.55
CA MET A 97 -9.69 -9.39 -5.73
C MET A 97 -10.91 -10.28 -5.84
#